data_AF-A0A1X6P968-F1
#
_entry.id   AF-A0A1X6P968-F1
#
_cell.length_a   1.000
_cell.length_b   1.000
_cell.length_c   1.000
_cell.angle_alpha   90.00
_cell.angle_beta   90.00
_cell.angle_gamma   90.00
#
_symmetry.space_group_name_H-M   'P 1'
#
loop_
_entity.id
_entity.type
_entity.pdbx_description
1 polymer ?
#
loop_
_entity_poly.entity_id
_entity_poly.type
_entity_poly.pdbx_seq_one_letter_code
_entity_poly.pdbx_strand_id
1 'polypeptide(L)'
;MVLIDRVYEAVGGAPYVVGREADVPVEAVDGEAFDLRRLLPVDDKRYDFNIHVMDFPPGASLAVREVHYNMHGLVMLRGGGIYRLGREYLHVTAGDVVWMGPFTLQWYAALGREPTRYLLYKDVNRDPTYR
;
A
#
# COMPACT_ATOMS: atom_id res chain seq x y z
N MET A 1 -11.24 2.03 13.54
CA MET A 1 -11.84 1.36 12.35
C MET A 1 -11.49 2.20 11.14
N VAL A 2 -11.01 1.57 10.06
CA VAL A 2 -10.74 2.24 8.78
C VAL A 2 -11.68 1.61 7.76
N LEU A 3 -12.48 2.44 7.08
CA LEU A 3 -13.37 2.03 6.00
C LEU A 3 -12.79 2.56 4.70
N ILE A 4 -12.70 1.70 3.69
CA ILE A 4 -12.25 2.05 2.34
C ILE A 4 -13.37 1.61 1.40
N ASP A 5 -13.87 2.54 0.60
CA ASP A 5 -14.96 2.30 -0.35
C ASP A 5 -14.57 2.83 -1.73
N ARG A 6 -15.10 2.18 -2.77
CA ARG A 6 -14.90 2.52 -4.19
C ARG A 6 -16.08 1.97 -4.99
N VAL A 7 -16.44 2.70 -6.05
CA VAL A 7 -17.37 2.19 -7.06
C VAL A 7 -16.70 1.05 -7.82
N TYR A 8 -17.25 -0.16 -7.68
CA TYR A 8 -16.71 -1.38 -8.29
C TYR A 8 -16.71 -1.31 -9.82
N GLU A 9 -15.55 -1.50 -10.43
CA GLU A 9 -15.41 -1.66 -11.87
C GLU A 9 -15.73 -3.11 -12.26
N ALA A 10 -17.00 -3.36 -12.55
CA ALA A 10 -17.54 -4.72 -12.61
C ALA A 10 -16.88 -5.58 -13.69
N VAL A 11 -16.32 -6.71 -13.26
CA VAL A 11 -15.90 -7.82 -14.12
C VAL A 11 -16.43 -9.11 -13.50
N GLY A 12 -17.53 -9.64 -14.06
CA GLY A 12 -18.23 -10.78 -13.48
C GLY A 12 -19.02 -10.42 -12.22
N GLY A 13 -19.15 -11.38 -11.29
CA GLY A 13 -19.85 -11.17 -10.02
C GLY A 13 -18.94 -10.54 -8.96
N ALA A 14 -19.51 -9.67 -8.11
CA ALA A 14 -18.77 -9.02 -7.03
C ALA A 14 -18.15 -10.08 -6.08
N PRO A 15 -16.83 -10.05 -5.85
CA PRO A 15 -16.20 -10.99 -4.95
C PRO A 15 -16.41 -10.58 -3.48
N TYR A 16 -16.23 -11.52 -2.55
CA TYR A 16 -16.31 -11.28 -1.11
C TYR A 16 -15.24 -12.11 -0.39
N VAL A 17 -14.64 -11.52 0.64
CA VAL A 17 -13.63 -12.17 1.47
C VAL A 17 -13.67 -11.63 2.90
N VAL A 18 -13.41 -12.51 3.86
CA VAL A 18 -13.16 -12.18 5.27
C VAL A 18 -11.88 -12.88 5.67
N GLY A 19 -11.03 -12.20 6.43
CA GLY A 19 -9.78 -12.78 6.90
C GLY A 19 -9.15 -11.97 8.01
N ARG A 20 -8.01 -12.46 8.49
CA ARG A 20 -7.15 -11.77 9.45
C ARG A 20 -5.78 -11.61 8.81
N GLU A 21 -5.15 -10.44 9.00
CA GLU A 21 -3.79 -10.19 8.48
C GLU A 21 -2.77 -11.20 8.99
N ALA A 22 -2.90 -11.66 10.24
CA ALA A 22 -2.01 -12.65 10.83
C ALA A 22 -2.00 -14.01 10.10
N ASP A 23 -3.06 -14.32 9.34
CA ASP A 23 -3.18 -15.57 8.58
C ASP A 23 -2.69 -15.40 7.13
N VAL A 24 -2.33 -14.18 6.71
CA VAL A 24 -1.81 -13.89 5.36
C VAL A 24 -0.29 -14.08 5.35
N PRO A 25 0.25 -14.90 4.43
CA PRO A 25 1.69 -15.15 4.36
C PRO A 25 2.45 -13.86 4.03
N VAL A 26 3.64 -13.74 4.62
CA VAL A 26 4.59 -12.69 4.25
C VAL A 26 5.22 -13.02 2.91
N GLU A 27 5.22 -12.04 2.03
CA GLU A 27 5.85 -12.09 0.74
C GLU A 27 7.16 -11.30 0.78
N ALA A 28 8.26 -11.94 0.40
CA ALA A 28 9.50 -11.25 0.10
C ALA A 28 9.39 -10.59 -1.28
N VAL A 29 9.80 -9.32 -1.38
CA VAL A 29 9.84 -8.59 -2.64
C VAL A 29 11.30 -8.43 -3.06
N ASP A 30 11.64 -8.96 -4.24
CA ASP A 30 13.02 -8.95 -4.74
C ASP A 30 13.59 -7.52 -4.78
N GLY A 31 14.72 -7.33 -4.09
CA GLY A 31 15.42 -6.05 -4.03
C GLY A 31 14.87 -5.05 -3.01
N GLU A 32 13.81 -5.41 -2.28
CA GLU A 32 13.19 -4.55 -1.26
C GLU A 32 13.43 -5.10 0.15
N ALA A 33 13.52 -4.20 1.13
CA ALA A 33 13.84 -4.52 2.53
C ALA A 33 12.61 -4.57 3.45
N PHE A 34 11.40 -4.45 2.89
CA PHE A 34 10.14 -4.52 3.63
C PHE A 34 9.48 -5.89 3.47
N ASP A 35 8.67 -6.24 4.47
CA ASP A 35 7.75 -7.39 4.37
C ASP A 35 6.41 -6.93 3.80
N LEU A 36 5.85 -7.69 2.85
CA LEU A 36 4.57 -7.39 2.21
C LEU A 36 3.53 -8.47 2.54
N ARG A 37 2.29 -8.05 2.81
CA ARG A 37 1.11 -8.92 2.79
C ARG A 37 0.04 -8.30 1.90
N ARG A 38 -0.53 -9.09 0.98
CA ARG A 38 -1.68 -8.70 0.16
C ARG A 38 -2.94 -9.33 0.73
N LEU A 39 -3.84 -8.51 1.25
CA LEU A 39 -4.99 -8.99 2.04
C LEU A 39 -6.14 -9.52 1.17
N LEU A 40 -6.20 -9.15 -0.11
CA LEU A 40 -7.18 -9.67 -1.06
C LEU A 40 -6.53 -10.66 -2.04
N PRO A 41 -7.28 -11.66 -2.57
CA PRO A 41 -6.76 -12.62 -3.54
C PRO A 41 -6.13 -11.95 -4.77
N VAL A 42 -4.89 -12.32 -5.09
CA VAL A 42 -4.08 -11.71 -6.17
C VAL A 42 -4.36 -12.31 -7.56
N ASP A 43 -4.77 -13.58 -7.59
CA ASP A 43 -5.05 -14.33 -8.81
C ASP A 43 -6.50 -14.15 -9.28
N ASP A 44 -7.38 -13.64 -8.42
CA ASP A 44 -8.78 -13.36 -8.77
C ASP A 44 -8.93 -11.94 -9.33
N LYS A 45 -9.05 -11.86 -10.67
CA LYS A 45 -9.15 -10.59 -11.40
C LYS A 45 -10.47 -9.85 -11.18
N ARG A 46 -11.42 -10.44 -10.45
CA ARG A 46 -12.64 -9.75 -10.06
C ARG A 46 -12.34 -8.62 -9.08
N TYR A 47 -11.30 -8.70 -8.26
CA TYR A 47 -10.86 -7.59 -7.40
C TYR A 47 -10.16 -6.51 -8.22
N ASP A 48 -10.70 -5.28 -8.20
CA ASP A 48 -10.18 -4.08 -8.88
C ASP A 48 -9.28 -3.20 -7.99
N PHE A 49 -9.06 -3.64 -6.75
CA PHE A 49 -8.04 -3.11 -5.84
C PHE A 49 -7.51 -4.22 -4.93
N ASN A 50 -6.41 -3.95 -4.23
CA ASN A 50 -5.91 -4.76 -3.14
C ASN A 50 -5.58 -3.85 -1.94
N ILE A 51 -5.56 -4.44 -0.75
CA ILE A 51 -5.10 -3.79 0.47
C ILE A 51 -3.83 -4.48 0.89
N HIS A 52 -2.75 -3.72 0.99
CA HIS A 52 -1.45 -4.21 1.40
C HIS A 52 -1.17 -3.81 2.85
N VAL A 53 -0.46 -4.67 3.58
CA VAL A 53 0.21 -4.30 4.83
C VAL A 53 1.70 -4.42 4.57
N MET A 54 2.41 -3.33 4.83
CA MET A 54 3.86 -3.27 4.62
C MET A 54 4.55 -2.93 5.94
N ASP A 55 5.55 -3.75 6.29
CA ASP A 55 6.35 -3.61 7.49
C ASP A 55 7.80 -3.26 7.12
N PHE A 56 8.33 -2.20 7.69
CA PHE A 56 9.69 -1.72 7.46
C PHE A 56 10.51 -1.79 8.75
N PRO A 57 11.63 -2.53 8.77
CA PRO A 57 12.60 -2.44 9.85
C PRO A 57 13.14 -1.01 10.01
N PRO A 58 13.61 -0.62 11.21
CA PRO A 58 14.28 0.67 11.40
C PRO A 58 15.42 0.90 10.39
N GLY A 59 15.38 2.02 9.67
CA GLY A 59 16.38 2.37 8.66
C GLY A 59 16.13 1.78 7.27
N ALA A 60 15.15 0.89 7.10
CA ALA A 60 14.77 0.39 5.78
C ALA A 60 14.05 1.47 4.96
N SER A 61 14.23 1.43 3.65
CA SER A 61 13.56 2.29 2.70
C SER A 61 13.17 1.52 1.45
N LEU A 62 12.24 2.07 0.67
CA LEU A 62 11.99 1.57 -0.68
C LEU A 62 13.29 1.69 -1.51
N ALA A 63 13.66 0.63 -2.21
CA ALA A 63 14.82 0.64 -3.11
C ALA A 63 14.53 1.45 -4.38
N VAL A 64 13.27 1.40 -4.83
CA VAL A 64 12.79 2.13 -6.01
C VAL A 64 12.06 3.41 -5.61
N ARG A 65 12.25 4.47 -6.40
CA ARG A 65 11.39 5.67 -6.35
C ARG A 65 10.25 5.45 -7.34
N GLU A 66 9.13 4.96 -6.85
CA GLU A 66 8.05 4.51 -7.70
C GLU A 66 7.34 5.68 -8.38
N VAL A 67 7.03 5.47 -9.66
CA VAL A 67 6.17 6.33 -10.48
C VAL A 67 5.33 5.40 -11.36
N HIS A 68 4.05 5.28 -11.07
CA HIS A 68 3.15 4.39 -11.80
C HIS A 68 1.72 4.94 -11.80
N TYR A 69 0.87 4.39 -12.66
CA TYR A 69 -0.52 4.86 -12.81
C TYR A 69 -1.39 4.60 -11.58
N ASN A 70 -1.02 3.62 -10.74
CA ASN A 70 -1.82 3.27 -9.57
C ASN A 70 -1.89 4.47 -8.61
N MET A 71 -3.05 4.60 -7.98
CA MET A 71 -3.30 5.52 -6.88
C MET A 71 -3.24 4.77 -5.54
N HIS A 72 -2.93 5.51 -4.50
CA HIS A 72 -2.83 4.97 -3.15
C HIS A 72 -3.42 5.88 -2.11
N GLY A 73 -4.06 5.26 -1.12
CA GLY A 73 -4.27 5.85 0.20
C GLY A 73 -3.68 4.92 1.24
N LEU A 74 -2.92 5.46 2.18
CA LEU A 74 -2.41 4.68 3.31
C LEU A 74 -2.73 5.33 4.64
N VAL A 75 -2.73 4.50 5.68
CA VAL A 75 -2.72 4.91 7.08
C VAL A 75 -1.53 4.30 7.78
N MET A 76 -0.76 5.13 8.47
CA MET A 76 0.35 4.71 9.31
C MET A 76 -0.22 4.02 10.56
N LEU A 77 0.02 2.72 10.71
CA LEU A 77 -0.49 1.95 11.85
C LEU A 77 0.48 1.97 13.04
N ARG A 78 1.79 2.03 12.76
CA ARG A 78 2.85 2.01 13.77
C ARG A 78 4.11 2.69 13.22
N GLY A 79 4.91 3.25 14.12
CA GLY A 79 6.21 3.82 13.78
C GLY A 79 6.07 5.13 13.01
N GLY A 80 7.07 5.44 12.20
CA GLY A 80 7.13 6.68 11.45
C GLY A 80 8.43 6.81 10.67
N GLY A 81 8.53 7.86 9.88
CA GLY A 81 9.63 8.02 8.94
C GLY A 81 9.50 9.26 8.08
N ILE A 82 10.18 9.22 6.94
CA ILE A 82 10.09 10.25 5.92
C ILE A 82 9.40 9.65 4.70
N TYR A 83 8.28 10.26 4.32
CA TYR A 83 7.63 10.00 3.05
C TYR A 83 8.03 11.09 2.06
N ARG A 84 8.54 10.71 0.90
CA ARG A 84 8.77 11.62 -0.21
C ARG A 84 7.61 11.55 -1.17
N LEU A 85 6.96 12.70 -1.41
CA LEU A 85 5.88 12.86 -2.39
C LEU A 85 6.28 13.95 -3.38
N GLY A 86 6.57 13.55 -4.62
CA GLY A 86 7.11 14.43 -5.65
C GLY A 86 8.49 14.99 -5.25
N ARG A 87 8.50 16.27 -4.89
CA ARG A 87 9.70 17.01 -4.46
C ARG A 87 9.80 17.19 -2.95
N GLU A 88 8.72 16.92 -2.23
CA GLU A 88 8.62 17.18 -0.80
C GLU A 88 9.00 15.95 0.01
N TYR A 89 9.65 16.18 1.15
CA TYR A 89 9.96 15.17 2.15
C TYR A 89 9.19 15.50 3.41
N LEU A 90 8.24 14.64 3.74
CA LEU A 90 7.27 14.84 4.82
C LEU A 90 7.57 13.86 5.94
N HIS A 91 7.63 14.37 7.16
CA HIS A 91 7.65 13.50 8.35
C HIS A 91 6.26 12.93 8.56
N VAL A 92 6.19 11.61 8.77
CA VAL A 92 4.94 10.89 9.03
C VAL A 92 5.10 9.97 10.24
N THR A 93 4.03 9.81 11.02
CA THR A 93 3.97 8.99 12.22
C THR A 93 2.67 8.20 12.30
N ALA A 94 2.57 7.26 13.24
CA ALA A 94 1.36 6.47 13.46
C ALA A 94 0.12 7.37 13.65
N GLY A 95 -0.95 7.04 12.93
CA GLY A 95 -2.18 7.84 12.85
C GLY A 95 -2.26 8.75 11.63
N ASP A 96 -1.12 9.08 10.99
CA ASP A 96 -1.14 9.90 9.77
C ASP A 96 -1.73 9.13 8.58
N VAL A 97 -2.37 9.89 7.69
CA VAL A 97 -2.96 9.39 6.45
C VAL A 97 -2.25 10.07 5.28
N VAL A 98 -1.82 9.27 4.30
CA VAL A 98 -1.15 9.77 3.10
C VAL A 98 -1.94 9.37 1.87
N TRP A 99 -2.23 10.35 1.03
CA TRP A 99 -2.84 10.16 -0.29
C TRP A 99 -1.80 10.40 -1.37
N MET A 100 -1.75 9.50 -2.36
CA MET A 100 -0.83 9.57 -3.49
C MET A 100 -1.64 9.35 -4.76
N GLY A 101 -1.83 10.43 -5.53
CA GLY A 101 -2.51 10.36 -6.81
C GLY A 101 -1.70 9.60 -7.86
N PRO A 102 -2.32 9.18 -8.97
CA PRO A 102 -1.63 8.55 -10.10
C PRO A 102 -0.38 9.32 -10.52
N PHE A 103 0.71 8.59 -10.78
CA PHE A 103 2.01 9.13 -11.20
C PHE A 103 2.69 10.09 -10.21
N THR A 104 2.21 10.19 -8.97
CA THR A 104 2.96 10.87 -7.91
C THR A 104 4.23 10.08 -7.64
N LEU A 105 5.39 10.71 -7.79
CA LEU A 105 6.64 10.10 -7.34
C LEU A 105 6.55 9.85 -5.84
N GLN A 106 6.74 8.60 -5.45
CA GLN A 106 6.62 8.18 -4.06
C GLN A 106 7.84 7.40 -3.62
N TRP A 107 8.25 7.62 -2.37
CA TRP A 107 9.33 6.87 -1.72
C TRP A 107 9.18 6.99 -0.20
N TYR A 108 9.53 5.94 0.54
CA TYR A 108 9.44 5.93 2.00
C TYR A 108 10.74 5.42 2.62
N ALA A 109 11.10 6.00 3.77
CA ALA A 109 12.12 5.46 4.66
C ALA A 109 11.66 5.47 6.12
N ALA A 110 11.77 4.32 6.78
CA ALA A 110 11.47 4.15 8.19
C ALA A 110 12.58 4.75 9.07
N LEU A 111 12.19 5.54 10.06
CA LEU A 111 13.10 6.13 11.04
C LEU A 111 12.72 5.70 12.46
N GLY A 112 13.63 5.93 13.41
CA GLY A 112 13.43 5.61 14.81
C GLY A 112 13.99 4.24 15.21
N ARG A 113 13.54 3.72 16.35
CA ARG A 113 14.01 2.43 16.91
C ARG A 113 13.02 1.29 16.71
N GLU A 114 11.78 1.61 16.39
CA GLU A 114 10.70 0.65 16.21
C GLU A 114 10.35 0.49 14.73
N PRO A 115 10.00 -0.73 14.27
CA PRO A 115 9.50 -0.94 12.92
C PRO A 115 8.29 -0.06 12.58
N THR A 116 8.24 0.40 11.34
CA THR A 116 7.05 1.05 10.77
C THR A 116 6.11 -0.01 10.20
N ARG A 117 4.80 0.19 10.37
CA ARG A 117 3.75 -0.55 9.67
C ARG A 117 2.74 0.40 9.06
N TYR A 118 2.35 0.20 7.81
CA TYR A 118 1.21 0.92 7.23
C TYR A 118 0.27 -0.01 6.45
N LEU A 119 -1.01 0.38 6.41
CA LEU A 119 -2.06 -0.22 5.59
C LEU A 119 -2.22 0.62 4.32
N LEU A 120 -2.14 0.01 3.14
CA LEU A 120 -2.08 0.68 1.84
C LEU A 120 -3.17 0.15 0.90
N TYR A 121 -4.01 1.04 0.37
CA TYR A 121 -4.86 0.75 -0.78
C TYR A 121 -4.07 0.85 -2.08
N LYS A 122 -4.34 -0.04 -3.04
CA LYS A 122 -3.80 0.02 -4.41
C LYS A 122 -4.85 -0.49 -5.41
N ASP A 123 -5.23 0.32 -6.41
CA ASP A 123 -6.03 -0.16 -7.54
C ASP A 123 -5.23 -1.15 -8.40
N VAL A 124 -5.89 -2.20 -8.92
CA VAL A 124 -5.26 -3.26 -9.72
C VAL A 124 -6.23 -3.85 -10.74
N ASN A 125 -5.73 -4.68 -11.65
CA ASN A 125 -6.53 -5.55 -12.54
C ASN A 125 -7.55 -4.83 -13.46
N ARG A 126 -7.40 -3.53 -13.68
CA ARG A 126 -8.21 -2.74 -14.63
C ARG A 126 -7.30 -1.98 -15.59
N ASP A 127 -7.80 -1.77 -16.80
CA ASP A 127 -7.07 -1.01 -17.81
C ASP A 127 -7.12 0.48 -17.43
N PRO A 128 -5.97 1.15 -17.22
CA PRO A 128 -5.96 2.55 -16.81
C PRO A 128 -6.48 3.52 -17.88
N THR A 129 -6.68 3.06 -19.11
CA THR A 129 -7.17 3.86 -20.24
C THR A 129 -8.69 3.81 -20.41
N TYR A 130 -9.35 2.84 -19.80
CA TYR A 130 -10.80 2.68 -19.91
C TYR A 130 -11.47 3.45 -18.76
N ARG A 131 -12.06 4.61 -19.08
CA ARG A 131 -12.88 5.42 -18.16
C ARG A 131 -14.22 5.73 -18.81
#